data_AF-A0A3N5LHQ4-F1
#
_entry.id   AF-A0A3N5LHQ4-F1
#
_cell.length_a   1.000
_cell.length_b   1.000
_cell.length_c   1.000
_cell.angle_alpha   90.00
_cell.angle_beta   90.00
_cell.angle_gamma   90.00
#
_symmetry.space_group_name_H-M   'P 1'
#
loop_
_entity.id
_entity.type
_entity.pdbx_description
1 polymer ?
#
loop_
_entity_poly.entity_id
_entity_poly.type
_entity_poly.pdbx_seq_one_letter_code
_entity_poly.pdbx_strand_id
1 'polypeptide(L)' 'TPDNCVSFEGMTLQIPPDKYRCHYVRAKVNVHLYMDGSRAIFHGPRKLADYEQNGKLKKTKKDKAA' A
#
# COMPACT_ATOMS: atom_id res chain seq x y z
N THR A 1 2.61 -19.36 4.89
CA THR A 1 1.93 -18.66 3.77
C THR A 1 2.67 -17.36 3.52
N PRO A 2 2.92 -16.96 2.26
CA PRO A 2 3.55 -15.68 2.00
C PRO A 2 2.58 -14.54 2.38
N ASP A 3 3.05 -13.58 3.18
CA ASP A 3 2.23 -12.46 3.63
C ASP A 3 2.07 -11.41 2.53
N ASN A 4 0.88 -10.78 2.45
CA ASN A 4 0.57 -9.72 1.48
C ASN A 4 1.08 -8.36 1.98
N CYS A 5 2.36 -8.29 2.33
CA CYS A 5 2.98 -7.10 2.87
C CYS A 5 4.29 -6.77 2.16
N VAL A 6 4.71 -5.53 2.34
CA VAL A 6 5.99 -5.01 1.83
C VAL A 6 6.85 -4.61 3.01
N SER A 7 8.04 -5.19 3.10
CA SER A 7 9.06 -4.74 4.06
C SER A 7 9.87 -3.62 3.45
N PHE A 8 9.85 -2.44 4.07
CA PHE A 8 10.54 -1.24 3.57
C PHE A 8 10.99 -0.37 4.74
N GLU A 9 12.26 0.06 4.75
CA GLU A 9 12.84 0.91 5.81
C GLU A 9 12.59 0.40 7.25
N GLY A 10 12.67 -0.92 7.47
CA GLY A 10 12.40 -1.53 8.77
C GLY A 10 10.92 -1.56 9.18
N MET A 11 10.01 -1.14 8.30
CA MET A 11 8.56 -1.21 8.49
C MET A 11 7.95 -2.34 7.65
N THR A 12 6.90 -2.96 8.19
CA THR A 12 6.08 -3.93 7.48
C THR A 12 4.76 -3.28 7.07
N LEU A 13 4.61 -2.97 5.79
CA LEU A 13 3.45 -2.28 5.22
C LEU A 13 2.46 -3.31 4.64
N GLN A 14 1.34 -3.51 5.32
CA GLN A 14 0.32 -4.49 4.92
C GLN A 14 -0.55 -3.98 3.78
N ILE A 15 -0.58 -4.69 2.65
CA ILE A 15 -1.46 -4.35 1.51
C ILE A 15 -2.88 -4.79 1.87
N PRO A 16 -3.84 -3.86 2.00
CA PRO A 16 -5.20 -4.17 2.42
C PRO A 16 -5.92 -5.01 1.36
N PRO A 17 -6.91 -5.81 1.78
CA PRO A 17 -7.71 -6.59 0.85
C PRO A 17 -8.52 -5.67 -0.06
N ASP A 18 -8.57 -6.04 -1.34
CA ASP A 18 -9.35 -5.35 -2.36
C ASP A 18 -10.64 -6.11 -2.70
N LYS A 19 -11.62 -5.41 -3.30
CA LYS A 19 -12.90 -5.98 -3.75
C LYS A 19 -12.70 -7.19 -4.67
N TYR A 20 -11.67 -7.16 -5.50
CA TYR A 20 -11.34 -8.21 -6.46
C TYR A 20 -10.44 -9.32 -5.90
N ARG A 21 -10.10 -9.26 -4.60
CA ARG A 21 -9.27 -10.27 -3.90
C ARG A 21 -7.95 -10.58 -4.61
N CYS A 22 -7.35 -9.59 -5.28
CA CYS A 22 -6.07 -9.78 -5.95
C CYS A 22 -4.97 -10.17 -4.94
N HIS A 23 -4.16 -11.17 -5.29
CA HIS A 23 -2.98 -11.57 -4.52
C HIS A 23 -1.75 -10.82 -5.04
N TYR A 24 -1.10 -10.03 -4.18
CA TYR A 24 0.14 -9.29 -4.53
C TYR A 24 1.40 -9.96 -4.00
N VAL A 25 1.28 -11.20 -3.52
CA VAL A 25 2.43 -12.02 -3.11
C VAL A 25 3.39 -12.16 -4.30
N ARG A 26 4.66 -11.78 -4.10
CA ARG A 26 5.73 -11.76 -5.12
C ARG A 26 5.50 -10.78 -6.29
N ALA A 27 4.49 -9.92 -6.22
CA ALA A 27 4.31 -8.87 -7.21
C ALA A 27 5.43 -7.83 -7.09
N LYS A 28 5.90 -7.30 -8.23
CA LYS A 28 6.75 -6.11 -8.23
C LYS A 28 5.89 -4.90 -7.90
N VAL A 29 6.29 -4.15 -6.88
CA VAL A 29 5.62 -2.96 -6.39
C VAL A 29 6.62 -1.81 -6.29
N ASN A 30 6.13 -0.58 -6.40
CA ASN A 30 6.90 0.62 -6.16
C ASN A 30 6.42 1.25 -4.84
N VAL A 31 7.36 1.66 -3.99
CA VAL A 31 7.06 2.44 -2.78
C VAL A 31 7.44 3.88 -3.07
N HIS A 32 6.45 4.77 -3.05
CA HIS A 32 6.66 6.20 -3.24
C HIS A 32 6.81 6.86 -1.87
N LEU A 33 7.89 7.61 -1.67
CA LEU A 33 8.10 8.47 -0.51
C LEU A 33 7.71 9.90 -0.89
N TYR A 34 6.89 10.53 -0.07
CA TYR A 34 6.48 11.93 -0.24
C TYR A 34 7.25 12.83 0.73
N MET A 35 7.26 14.14 0.44
CA MET A 35 8.00 15.12 1.25
C MET A 35 7.45 15.28 2.68
N ASP A 36 6.18 14.95 2.91
CA ASP A 36 5.57 14.90 4.25
C ASP A 36 5.98 13.65 5.06
N GLY A 37 6.87 12.82 4.51
CA GLY A 37 7.28 11.55 5.09
C GLY A 37 6.24 10.44 4.95
N SER A 38 5.09 10.72 4.32
CA SER A 38 4.11 9.69 4.00
C SER A 38 4.61 8.84 2.84
N ARG A 39 4.00 7.66 2.68
CA ARG A 39 4.41 6.73 1.64
C ARG A 39 3.24 5.94 1.09
N ALA A 40 3.33 5.60 -0.18
CA ALA A 40 2.28 4.82 -0.83
C ALA A 40 2.86 3.65 -1.61
N ILE A 41 2.14 2.53 -1.60
CA ILE A 41 2.49 1.34 -2.36
C ILE A 41 1.72 1.36 -3.67
N PHE A 42 2.43 1.18 -4.77
CA PHE A 42 1.88 1.12 -6.11
C PHE A 42 2.20 -0.21 -6.78
N HIS A 43 1.26 -0.69 -7.59
CA HIS A 43 1.48 -1.74 -8.57
C HIS A 43 1.09 -1.19 -9.95
N GLY A 44 2.11 -0.82 -10.75
CA GLY A 44 1.90 -0.04 -11.97
C GLY A 44 1.21 1.30 -11.66
N PRO A 45 0.17 1.69 -12.41
CA PRO A 45 -0.57 2.94 -12.16
C PRO A 45 -1.50 2.87 -10.93
N ARG A 46 -1.66 1.69 -10.32
CA ARG A 46 -2.62 1.48 -9.24
C ARG A 46 -2.00 1.73 -7.88
N LYS A 47 -2.59 2.65 -7.10
CA LYS A 47 -2.29 2.80 -5.67
C LYS A 47 -2.97 1.69 -4.88
N LEU A 48 -2.19 0.85 -4.20
CA LEU A 48 -2.67 -0.26 -3.37
C LEU A 48 -2.95 0.19 -1.93
N ALA A 49 -2.09 1.04 -1.38
CA ALA A 49 -2.17 1.49 0.00
C ALA A 49 -1.44 2.82 0.18
N ASP A 50 -1.83 3.55 1.21
CA ASP A 50 -1.26 4.85 1.58
C ASP A 50 -0.98 4.81 3.08
N TYR A 51 0.18 5.29 3.52
CA TYR A 51 0.62 5.22 4.90
C TYR A 51 1.22 6.54 5.36
N GLU A 52 1.09 6.80 6.66
CA GLU A 52 1.74 7.91 7.34
C GLU A 52 3.24 7.65 7.56
N GLN A 53 3.95 8.66 8.08
CA GLN A 53 5.37 8.61 8.43
C GLN A 53 5.71 7.57 9.53
N ASN A 54 4.72 7.08 10.27
CA ASN A 54 4.87 6.01 11.26
C ASN A 54 4.57 4.59 10.70
N GLY A 55 4.24 4.48 9.40
CA GLY A 55 3.88 3.20 8.77
C GLY A 55 2.42 2.77 9.01
N LYS A 56 1.58 3.61 9.62
CA LYS A 56 0.14 3.34 9.78
C LYS A 56 -0.60 3.63 8.49
N LEU A 57 -1.52 2.74 8.15
CA LEU A 57 -2.37 2.86 6.97
C LEU A 57 -3.26 4.11 7.10
N LYS A 58 -3.13 5.05 6.15
CA LYS A 58 -4.06 6.18 6.01
C LYS A 58 -5.42 5.62 5.60
N LYS A 59 -6.47 5.94 6.37
CA LYS A 59 -7.85 5.58 5.99
C LYS A 59 -8.22 6.33 4.73
N THR A 60 -8.23 5.64 3.59
CA THR A 60 -8.80 6.20 2.38
C THR A 60 -10.31 6.34 2.59
N LYS A 61 -10.82 7.57 2.46
CA LYS A 61 -12.24 7.75 2.16
C LYS A 61 -12.44 7.06 0.81
N LYS A 62 -13.28 6.02 0.76
CA LYS A 62 -13.75 5.49 -0.52
C LYS A 62 -14.52 6.62 -1.17
N ASP A 63 -13.89 7.32 -2.10
CA ASP A 63 -14.67 8.11 -3.05
C ASP A 63 -15.57 7.11 -3.78
N LYS A 64 -16.89 7.29 -3.58
CA LYS A 64 -17.88 6.62 -4.41
C LYS A 64 -17.58 7.10 -5.83
N ALA A 65 -17.12 6.20 -6.69
CA ALA A 65 -17.14 6.46 -8.12
C ALA A 65 -18.60 6.77 -8.51
N ALA A 66 -18.79 7.93 -9.14
CA ALA A 66 -20.06 8.43 -9.65
C ALA A 66 -20.57 7.58 -10.83
#